data_AF-A0A2A7WXY6-F1
#
_entry.id   AF-A0A2A7WXY6-F1
#
_cell.length_a   1.000
_cell.length_b   1.000
_cell.length_c   1.000
_cell.angle_alpha   90.00
_cell.angle_beta   90.00
_cell.angle_gamma   90.00
#
_symmetry.space_group_name_H-M   'P 1'
#
loop_
_entity.id
_entity.type
_entity.pdbx_description
1 polymer ?
#
loop_
_entity_poly.entity_id
_entity_poly.type
_entity_poly.pdbx_seq_one_letter_code
_entity_poly.pdbx_strand_id
1 'polypeptide(L)'
;MKQQSLDHHVRFHPLFHFFGAPLALITIIGSIVNLCIAIKNCDHIWLAVFILFTSFLLVISFLLTRMYSNKVQDRVIRMEENFRHFTLTGKPLNPKTTMGQIIALRFASDEEFVELSEKAVNEGLSSKEIKQSIKNWRADEYRV
;
A
#
# COMPACT_ATOMS: atom_id res chain seq x y z
N MET A 1 18.76 -8.91 6.73
CA MET A 1 17.75 -8.83 5.65
C MET A 1 18.47 -8.71 4.33
N LYS A 2 17.97 -9.29 3.22
CA LYS A 2 18.58 -9.06 1.89
C LYS A 2 18.46 -7.58 1.54
N GLN A 3 19.50 -7.00 0.93
CA GLN A 3 19.45 -5.64 0.41
C GLN A 3 18.30 -5.53 -0.60
N GLN A 4 17.48 -4.48 -0.47
CA GLN A 4 16.35 -4.29 -1.38
C GLN A 4 16.85 -3.96 -2.78
N SER A 5 16.22 -4.57 -3.77
CA SER A 5 16.45 -4.34 -5.20
C SER A 5 15.10 -4.32 -5.93
N LEU A 6 15.12 -4.05 -7.23
CA LEU A 6 13.94 -4.15 -8.08
C LEU A 6 13.16 -5.46 -7.87
N ASP A 7 13.86 -6.58 -7.68
CA ASP A 7 13.26 -7.90 -7.54
C ASP A 7 12.73 -8.19 -6.13
N HIS A 8 13.21 -7.47 -5.11
CA HIS A 8 12.97 -7.81 -3.68
C HIS A 8 12.37 -6.67 -2.85
N HIS A 9 11.85 -5.62 -3.48
CA HIS A 9 11.30 -4.46 -2.77
C HIS A 9 9.86 -4.64 -2.25
N VAL A 10 9.11 -5.63 -2.75
CA VAL A 10 7.73 -5.92 -2.32
C VAL A 10 7.75 -6.69 -1.00
N ARG A 11 6.99 -6.22 -0.02
CA ARG A 11 6.86 -6.85 1.30
C ARG A 11 5.42 -7.29 1.53
N PHE A 12 5.25 -8.51 2.04
CA PHE A 12 3.97 -9.03 2.49
C PHE A 12 3.97 -9.13 4.00
N HIS A 13 2.93 -8.59 4.64
CA HIS A 13 2.68 -8.82 6.06
C HIS A 13 1.89 -10.13 6.24
N PRO A 14 2.49 -11.22 6.79
CA PRO A 14 1.88 -12.55 6.74
C PRO A 14 0.50 -12.63 7.38
N LEU A 15 0.35 -12.05 8.58
CA LEU A 15 -0.93 -12.04 9.30
C LEU A 15 -2.04 -11.30 8.53
N PHE A 16 -1.70 -10.32 7.70
CA PHE A 16 -2.68 -9.61 6.90
C PHE A 16 -3.02 -10.39 5.62
N HIS A 17 -2.00 -10.79 4.85
CA HIS A 17 -2.19 -11.31 3.50
C HIS A 17 -2.51 -12.81 3.46
N PHE A 18 -1.91 -13.61 4.35
CA PHE A 18 -2.03 -15.07 4.32
C PHE A 18 -2.97 -15.63 5.41
N PHE A 19 -3.39 -14.81 6.37
CA PHE A 19 -4.34 -15.20 7.41
C PHE A 19 -5.59 -14.32 7.42
N GLY A 20 -5.45 -13.02 7.65
CA GLY A 20 -6.57 -12.08 7.80
C GLY A 20 -7.45 -12.00 6.55
N ALA A 21 -6.86 -11.80 5.37
CA ALA A 21 -7.61 -11.71 4.12
C ALA A 21 -8.33 -13.02 3.75
N PRO A 22 -7.68 -14.21 3.79
CA PRO A 22 -8.39 -15.48 3.60
C PRO A 22 -9.49 -15.71 4.64
N LEU A 23 -9.25 -15.42 5.91
CA LEU A 23 -10.24 -15.59 6.97
C LEU A 23 -11.47 -14.69 6.74
N ALA A 24 -11.25 -13.42 6.38
CA ALA A 24 -12.32 -12.50 6.03
C ALA A 24 -13.19 -13.01 4.86
N LEU A 25 -12.56 -13.61 3.84
CA LEU A 25 -13.26 -14.22 2.71
C LEU A 25 -14.09 -15.43 3.16
N ILE A 26 -13.51 -16.32 3.96
CA ILE A 26 -14.21 -17.49 4.51
C ILE A 26 -15.40 -17.05 5.36
N THR A 27 -15.26 -16.01 6.18
CA THR A 27 -16.35 -15.48 7.02
C THR A 27 -17.51 -14.96 6.17
N ILE A 28 -17.24 -14.20 5.09
CA ILE A 28 -18.30 -13.73 4.18
C ILE A 28 -19.02 -14.91 3.52
N ILE A 29 -18.26 -15.85 2.92
CA ILE A 29 -18.85 -17.01 2.26
C ILE A 29 -19.68 -17.83 3.26
N GLY A 30 -19.14 -18.10 4.44
CA GLY A 30 -19.82 -18.82 5.51
C GLY A 30 -21.10 -18.12 5.95
N SER A 31 -21.11 -16.79 6.07
CA SER A 31 -22.31 -16.03 6.44
C SER A 31 -23.40 -16.08 5.36
N ILE A 32 -23.03 -16.09 4.08
CA ILE A 32 -23.97 -16.26 2.96
C ILE A 32 -24.56 -17.67 2.96
N VAL A 33 -23.72 -18.70 3.10
CA VAL A 33 -24.16 -20.10 3.18
C VAL A 33 -25.10 -20.30 4.38
N ASN A 34 -24.76 -19.73 5.53
CA ASN A 34 -25.59 -19.78 6.73
C ASN A 34 -26.97 -19.14 6.49
N LEU A 35 -27.02 -18.00 5.80
CA LEU A 35 -28.29 -17.37 5.42
C LEU A 35 -29.12 -18.26 4.48
N CYS A 36 -28.51 -18.88 3.46
CA CYS A 36 -29.20 -19.80 2.57
C CYS A 36 -29.80 -21.00 3.32
N ILE A 37 -29.05 -21.57 4.28
CA ILE A 37 -29.53 -22.69 5.11
C ILE A 37 -30.68 -22.23 6.02
N ALA A 38 -30.56 -21.07 6.66
CA ALA A 38 -31.59 -20.50 7.53
C ALA A 38 -32.91 -20.26 6.77
N ILE A 39 -32.83 -19.70 5.56
CA ILE A 39 -33.99 -19.50 4.68
C ILE A 39 -34.62 -20.84 4.29
N LYS A 40 -33.81 -21.82 3.88
CA LYS A 40 -34.31 -23.16 3.47
C LYS A 40 -35.05 -23.87 4.61
N ASN A 41 -34.56 -23.73 5.83
CA ASN A 41 -35.13 -24.37 7.00
C ASN A 41 -36.24 -23.55 7.68
N CYS A 42 -36.51 -22.33 7.19
CA CYS A 42 -37.42 -21.36 7.81
C CYS A 42 -37.13 -21.11 9.30
N ASP A 43 -35.85 -21.15 9.69
CA ASP A 43 -35.40 -21.09 11.09
C ASP A 43 -34.20 -20.14 11.25
N HIS A 44 -34.14 -19.44 12.38
CA HIS A 44 -33.07 -18.52 12.76
C HIS A 44 -32.65 -17.47 11.70
N ILE A 45 -33.56 -17.10 10.78
CA ILE A 45 -33.27 -16.18 9.65
C ILE A 45 -32.71 -14.84 10.15
N TRP A 46 -33.30 -14.26 11.19
CA TRP A 46 -32.83 -13.00 11.76
C TRP A 46 -31.39 -13.05 12.25
N LEU A 47 -31.00 -14.14 12.91
CA LEU A 47 -29.62 -14.34 13.36
C LEU A 47 -28.68 -14.45 12.16
N ALA A 48 -29.07 -15.19 11.12
CA ALA A 48 -28.27 -15.35 9.91
C ALA A 48 -28.06 -14.03 9.16
N VAL A 49 -29.11 -13.20 9.07
CA VAL A 49 -29.02 -11.84 8.52
C VAL A 49 -28.06 -10.99 9.35
N PHE A 50 -28.20 -10.99 10.67
CA PHE A 50 -27.31 -10.22 11.54
C PHE A 50 -25.84 -10.62 11.37
N ILE A 51 -25.55 -11.92 11.32
CA ILE A 51 -24.20 -12.46 11.06
C ILE A 51 -23.66 -11.97 9.72
N LEU A 52 -24.48 -11.96 8.66
CA LEU A 52 -24.08 -11.45 7.34
C LEU A 52 -23.70 -9.96 7.40
N PHE A 53 -24.56 -9.12 8.01
CA PHE A 53 -24.28 -7.69 8.16
C PHE A 53 -23.03 -7.41 9.00
N THR A 54 -22.84 -8.13 10.11
CA THR A 54 -21.62 -8.02 10.92
C THR A 54 -20.39 -8.45 10.12
N SER A 55 -20.49 -9.50 9.31
CA SER A 55 -19.40 -9.97 8.45
C SER A 55 -18.99 -8.89 7.43
N PHE A 56 -19.96 -8.24 6.79
CA PHE A 56 -19.68 -7.11 5.90
C PHE A 56 -19.05 -5.92 6.64
N LEU A 57 -19.56 -5.57 7.82
CA LEU A 57 -18.99 -4.50 8.64
C LEU A 57 -17.52 -4.76 8.97
N LEU A 58 -17.17 -6.00 9.32
CA LEU A 58 -15.80 -6.42 9.61
C LEU A 58 -14.90 -6.30 8.37
N VAL A 59 -15.36 -6.76 7.20
CA VAL A 59 -14.60 -6.65 5.95
C VAL A 59 -14.38 -5.20 5.55
N ILE A 60 -15.42 -4.37 5.62
CA ILE A 60 -15.31 -2.93 5.32
C ILE A 60 -14.29 -2.29 6.27
N SER A 61 -14.37 -2.59 7.56
CA SER A 61 -13.44 -2.06 8.57
C SER A 61 -12.00 -2.50 8.29
N PHE A 62 -11.78 -3.76 7.92
CA PHE A 62 -10.47 -4.31 7.56
C PHE A 62 -9.87 -3.60 6.33
N LEU A 63 -10.67 -3.40 5.28
CA LEU A 63 -10.25 -2.71 4.06
C LEU A 63 -9.95 -1.23 4.30
N LEU A 64 -10.86 -0.52 4.99
CA LEU A 64 -10.69 0.90 5.29
C LEU A 64 -9.43 1.16 6.13
N THR A 65 -9.15 0.31 7.13
CA THR A 65 -7.95 0.44 7.96
C THR A 65 -6.68 0.37 7.11
N ARG A 66 -6.58 -0.58 6.18
CA ARG A 66 -5.44 -0.67 5.26
C ARG A 66 -5.37 0.54 4.32
N MET A 67 -6.50 0.99 3.79
CA MET A 67 -6.55 2.17 2.92
C MET A 67 -6.08 3.44 3.64
N TYR A 68 -6.52 3.67 4.88
CA TYR A 68 -6.13 4.84 5.67
C TYR A 68 -4.64 4.81 6.02
N SER A 69 -4.12 3.65 6.44
CA SER A 69 -2.70 3.47 6.69
C SER A 69 -1.84 3.80 5.46
N ASN A 70 -2.24 3.33 4.28
CA ASN A 70 -1.52 3.62 3.03
C ASN A 70 -1.57 5.11 2.67
N LYS A 71 -2.73 5.76 2.83
CA LYS A 71 -2.86 7.22 2.57
C LYS A 71 -1.99 8.05 3.51
N VAL A 72 -1.92 7.69 4.79
CA VAL A 72 -1.03 8.37 5.75
C VAL A 72 0.43 8.15 5.36
N GLN A 73 0.80 6.92 5.02
CA GLN A 73 2.14 6.60 4.59
C GLN A 73 2.56 7.38 3.33
N ASP A 74 1.70 7.49 2.32
CA ASP A 74 1.98 8.27 1.11
C ASP A 74 2.19 9.77 1.43
N ARG A 75 1.40 10.32 2.36
CA ARG A 75 1.62 11.71 2.83
C ARG A 75 2.95 11.89 3.53
N VAL A 76 3.32 10.95 4.40
CA VAL A 76 4.61 10.96 5.11
C VAL A 76 5.76 10.86 4.11
N ILE A 77 5.74 9.90 3.20
CA ILE A 77 6.76 9.74 2.14
C ILE A 77 6.93 11.03 1.33
N ARG A 78 5.82 11.70 0.95
CA ARG A 78 5.90 12.98 0.25
C ARG A 78 6.63 14.04 1.06
N MET A 79 6.33 14.13 2.36
CA MET A 79 6.99 15.11 3.24
C MET A 79 8.46 14.79 3.43
N GLU A 80 8.80 13.52 3.66
CA GLU A 80 10.18 13.04 3.84
C GLU A 80 11.03 13.29 2.59
N GLU A 81 10.58 12.86 1.42
CA GLU A 81 11.34 13.05 0.17
C GLU A 81 11.40 14.53 -0.25
N ASN A 82 10.37 15.33 0.04
CA ASN A 82 10.42 16.77 -0.20
C ASN A 82 11.42 17.47 0.74
N PHE A 83 11.45 17.08 2.02
CA PHE A 83 12.41 17.58 2.97
C PHE A 83 13.84 17.18 2.57
N ARG A 84 14.05 15.92 2.19
CA ARG A 84 15.33 15.42 1.66
C ARG A 84 15.80 16.21 0.44
N HIS A 85 14.93 16.43 -0.54
CA HIS A 85 15.27 17.26 -1.70
C HIS A 85 15.66 18.69 -1.30
N PHE A 86 14.95 19.28 -0.34
CA PHE A 86 15.26 20.59 0.21
C PHE A 86 16.61 20.62 0.92
N THR A 87 16.96 19.59 1.70
CA THR A 87 18.27 19.48 2.35
C THR A 87 19.42 19.38 1.34
N LEU A 88 19.22 18.66 0.23
CA LEU A 88 20.24 18.46 -0.80
C LEU A 88 20.41 19.66 -1.74
N THR A 89 19.33 20.39 -2.04
CA THR A 89 19.32 21.42 -3.11
C THR A 89 18.95 22.82 -2.65
N GLY A 90 18.43 22.97 -1.43
CA GLY A 90 17.82 24.20 -0.94
C GLY A 90 16.44 24.52 -1.55
N LYS A 91 15.85 23.60 -2.34
CA LYS A 91 14.56 23.79 -3.02
C LYS A 91 13.62 22.62 -2.74
N PRO A 92 12.30 22.85 -2.64
CA PRO A 92 11.35 21.75 -2.54
C PRO A 92 11.35 20.90 -3.82
N LEU A 93 10.82 19.67 -3.74
CA LEU A 93 10.57 18.84 -4.91
C LEU A 93 9.68 19.58 -5.91
N ASN A 94 9.88 19.30 -7.19
CA ASN A 94 9.04 19.86 -8.23
C ASN A 94 7.57 19.49 -7.98
N PRO A 95 6.63 20.45 -7.95
CA PRO A 95 5.21 20.16 -7.66
C PRO A 95 4.54 19.26 -8.70
N LYS A 96 5.11 19.13 -9.91
CA LYS A 96 4.65 18.19 -10.94
C LYS A 96 5.00 16.74 -10.64
N THR A 97 5.89 16.48 -9.67
CA THR A 97 6.28 15.11 -9.29
C THR A 97 5.08 14.38 -8.67
N THR A 98 4.64 13.33 -9.35
CA THR A 98 3.47 12.55 -8.93
C THR A 98 3.78 11.71 -7.70
N MET A 99 2.75 11.29 -6.95
CA MET A 99 2.94 10.44 -5.77
C MET A 99 3.66 9.12 -6.12
N GLY A 100 3.34 8.52 -7.28
CA GLY A 100 3.98 7.30 -7.74
C GLY A 100 5.47 7.47 -7.98
N GLN A 101 5.88 8.59 -8.59
CA GLN A 101 7.28 8.93 -8.82
C GLN A 101 8.02 9.16 -7.50
N ILE A 102 7.42 9.89 -6.55
CA ILE A 102 8.01 10.10 -5.21
C ILE A 102 8.23 8.76 -4.50
N ILE A 103 7.24 7.85 -4.53
CA ILE A 103 7.38 6.50 -3.94
C ILE A 103 8.48 5.68 -4.63
N ALA A 104 8.76 5.91 -5.91
CA ALA A 104 9.88 5.26 -6.60
C ALA A 104 11.23 5.88 -6.19
N LEU A 105 11.31 7.21 -6.16
CA LEU A 105 12.52 7.97 -5.85
C LEU A 105 13.05 7.73 -4.44
N ARG A 106 12.21 7.35 -3.48
CA ARG A 106 12.65 7.00 -2.12
C ARG A 106 13.69 5.87 -2.06
N PHE A 107 13.75 5.03 -3.09
CA PHE A 107 14.71 3.94 -3.19
C PHE A 107 16.04 4.39 -3.80
N ALA A 108 16.12 5.59 -4.37
CA ALA A 108 17.35 6.15 -4.91
C ALA A 108 18.24 6.63 -3.76
N SER A 109 19.55 6.42 -3.92
CA SER A 109 20.59 7.00 -3.06
C SER A 109 20.64 8.53 -3.14
N ASP A 110 21.29 9.20 -2.19
CA ASP A 110 21.36 10.68 -2.18
C ASP A 110 22.13 11.22 -3.38
N GLU A 111 23.11 10.45 -3.88
CA GLU A 111 23.98 10.83 -4.99
C GLU A 111 23.22 10.91 -6.32
N GLU A 112 22.20 10.07 -6.52
CA GLU A 112 21.44 10.02 -7.79
C GLU A 112 20.01 10.60 -7.66
N PHE A 113 19.53 10.85 -6.44
CA PHE A 113 18.16 11.26 -6.18
C PHE A 113 17.77 12.58 -6.85
N VAL A 114 18.61 13.61 -6.76
CA VAL A 114 18.30 14.94 -7.31
C VAL A 114 18.16 14.87 -8.83
N GLU A 115 19.18 14.34 -9.52
CA GLU A 115 19.19 14.18 -10.98
C GLU A 115 18.02 13.30 -11.45
N LEU A 116 17.78 12.18 -10.78
CA LEU A 116 16.69 11.27 -11.13
C LEU A 116 15.31 11.90 -10.90
N SER A 117 15.17 12.77 -9.90
CA SER A 117 13.91 13.49 -9.63
C SER A 117 13.59 14.51 -10.72
N GLU A 118 14.58 15.24 -11.21
CA GLU A 118 14.41 16.17 -12.34
C GLU A 118 14.11 15.42 -13.62
N LYS A 119 14.87 14.36 -13.90
CA LYS A 119 14.65 13.48 -15.06
C LYS A 119 13.25 12.87 -15.06
N ALA A 120 12.77 12.40 -13.91
CA ALA A 120 11.43 11.83 -13.78
C ALA A 120 10.32 12.79 -14.21
N VAL A 121 10.46 14.08 -13.89
CA VAL A 121 9.48 15.10 -14.26
C VAL A 121 9.64 15.53 -15.72
N ASN A 122 10.87 15.74 -16.18
CA ASN A 122 11.16 16.24 -17.52
C ASN A 122 10.83 15.21 -18.61
N GLU A 123 11.12 13.93 -18.36
CA GLU A 123 10.87 12.84 -19.31
C GLU A 123 9.52 12.13 -19.05
N GLY A 124 8.81 12.48 -17.97
CA GLY A 124 7.54 11.85 -17.63
C GLY A 124 7.66 10.39 -17.22
N LEU A 125 8.77 10.01 -16.57
CA LEU A 125 9.06 8.61 -16.22
C LEU A 125 8.00 8.02 -15.28
N SER A 126 7.62 6.78 -15.55
CA SER A 126 6.79 5.98 -14.65
C SER A 126 7.56 5.52 -13.42
N SER A 127 6.83 5.14 -12.36
CA SER A 127 7.42 4.58 -11.14
C SER A 127 8.29 3.35 -11.40
N LYS A 128 8.00 2.59 -12.46
CA LYS A 128 8.77 1.39 -12.85
C LYS A 128 10.10 1.80 -13.49
N GLU A 129 10.07 2.73 -14.43
CA GLU A 129 11.26 3.23 -15.13
C GLU A 129 12.23 3.93 -14.16
N ILE A 130 11.70 4.68 -13.19
CA ILE A 130 12.51 5.28 -12.12
C ILE A 130 13.23 4.17 -11.35
N LYS A 131 12.51 3.15 -10.86
CA LYS A 131 13.12 2.05 -10.10
C LYS A 131 14.17 1.29 -10.91
N GLN A 132 13.96 1.11 -12.21
CA GLN A 132 14.94 0.48 -13.10
C GLN A 132 16.19 1.34 -13.33
N SER A 133 16.07 2.66 -13.19
CA SER A 133 17.18 3.60 -13.37
C SER A 133 18.06 3.74 -12.12
N ILE A 134 17.61 3.27 -10.95
CA ILE A 134 18.35 3.34 -9.68
C ILE A 134 19.52 2.38 -9.71
N LYS A 135 20.73 2.92 -9.55
CA LYS A 135 21.96 2.12 -9.46
C LYS A 135 22.24 1.74 -8.01
N ASN A 136 22.08 2.68 -7.09
CA ASN A 136 22.41 2.50 -5.67
C ASN A 136 21.14 2.51 -4.83
N TRP A 137 20.66 1.31 -4.49
CA TRP A 137 19.40 1.15 -3.76
C TRP A 137 19.53 1.51 -2.28
N ARG A 138 18.72 2.48 -1.85
CA ARG A 138 18.44 2.78 -0.44
C ARG A 138 17.30 1.88 0.04
N ALA A 139 17.52 1.15 1.13
CA ALA A 139 16.50 0.30 1.71
C ALA A 139 15.40 1.13 2.42
N ASP A 140 14.14 0.84 2.09
CA ASP A 140 12.95 1.26 2.82
C ASP A 140 12.57 0.15 3.82
N GLU A 141 13.02 0.31 5.06
CA GLU A 141 12.74 -0.63 6.14
C GLU A 141 11.43 -0.35 6.88
N TYR A 142 10.89 0.86 6.77
CA TYR A 142 9.74 1.33 7.52
C TYR A 142 8.39 0.97 6.88
N ARG A 143 8.37 0.50 5.62
CA ARG A 143 7.13 0.09 4.95
C ARG A 143 6.73 -1.36 5.22
N VAL A 144 5.42 -1.54 5.47
CA VAL A 144 4.72 -2.79 5.79
C VAL A 144 3.70 -3.17 4.71
#